data_AF-A0A966WCC4-F1
#
_entry.id   AF-A0A966WCC4-F1
#
_cell.length_a   1.000
_cell.length_b   1.000
_cell.length_c   1.000
_cell.angle_alpha   90.00
_cell.angle_beta   90.00
_cell.angle_gamma   90.00
#
_symmetry.space_group_name_H-M   'P 1'
#
loop_
_entity.id
_entity.type
_entity.pdbx_description
1 polymer ?
#
loop_
_entity_poly.entity_id
_entity_poly.type
_entity_poly.pdbx_seq_one_letter_code
_entity_poly.pdbx_strand_id
1 'polypeptide(L)' 'AATRTLLQITVDEAAEAENIMSVLMGDDVEMRKEFITTNARDVRNLDF' A
#
# COMPACT_ATOMS: atom_id res chain seq x y z
N ALA A 1 -31.70 -0.90 -9.57
CA ALA A 1 -30.95 -1.74 -8.62
C ALA A 1 -29.47 -1.42 -8.78
N ALA A 2 -28.79 -0.98 -7.73
CA ALA A 2 -27.36 -0.71 -7.82
C ALA A 2 -26.58 -2.02 -7.69
N THR A 3 -25.84 -2.40 -8.73
CA THR A 3 -24.93 -3.55 -8.73
C THR A 3 -23.62 -3.17 -8.04
N ARG A 4 -23.18 -3.98 -7.08
CA ARG A 4 -21.89 -3.79 -6.40
C ARG A 4 -20.74 -4.30 -7.27
N THR A 5 -19.63 -3.58 -7.28
CA THR A 5 -18.36 -4.04 -7.84
C THR A 5 -17.49 -4.57 -6.72
N LEU A 6 -16.96 -5.79 -6.86
CA LEU A 6 -16.07 -6.41 -5.87
C LEU A 6 -14.69 -6.59 -6.50
N LEU A 7 -13.65 -6.26 -5.74
CA LEU A 7 -12.26 -6.56 -6.06
C LEU A 7 -11.77 -7.64 -5.08
N GLN A 8 -11.24 -8.74 -5.60
CA GLN A 8 -10.64 -9.80 -4.79
C GLN A 8 -9.15 -9.52 -4.66
N ILE A 9 -8.66 -9.49 -3.42
CA ILE A 9 -7.25 -9.28 -3.11
C ILE A 9 -6.52 -10.63 -3.15
N THR A 10 -5.40 -10.71 -3.87
CA THR A 10 -4.46 -11.84 -3.82
C THR A 10 -3.24 -11.47 -2.98
N VAL A 11 -2.68 -12.43 -2.26
CA VAL A 11 -1.45 -12.25 -1.45
C VAL A 11 -0.38 -13.14 -2.06
N ASP A 12 0.14 -12.71 -3.20
CA ASP A 12 1.15 -13.49 -3.94
C ASP A 12 2.52 -13.44 -3.25
N GLU A 13 2.80 -12.37 -2.50
CA GLU A 13 4.06 -12.14 -1.78
C GLU A 13 3.80 -11.72 -0.33
N ALA A 14 3.43 -12.69 0.50
CA ALA A 14 3.08 -12.45 1.91
C ALA A 14 4.18 -11.77 2.73
N ALA A 15 5.45 -12.05 2.45
CA ALA A 15 6.58 -11.46 3.16
C ALA A 15 6.76 -9.96 2.86
N GLU A 16 6.52 -9.54 1.62
CA GLU A 16 6.62 -8.15 1.22
C GLU A 16 5.42 -7.34 1.72
N ALA A 17 4.22 -7.92 1.64
CA ALA A 17 3.01 -7.34 2.20
C ALA A 17 3.13 -7.07 3.71
N GLU A 18 3.71 -8.00 4.47
CA GLU A 18 3.96 -7.82 5.91
C GLU A 18 4.91 -6.65 6.19
N ASN A 19 5.98 -6.53 5.42
CA ASN A 19 6.95 -5.44 5.57
C ASN A 19 6.31 -4.08 5.29
N ILE A 20 5.57 -3.94 4.19
CA ILE A 20 4.89 -2.70 3.82
C ILE A 20 3.81 -2.34 4.86
N MET A 21 3.06 -3.33 5.36
CA MET A 21 2.10 -3.14 6.45
C MET A 21 2.79 -2.59 7.70
N SER A 22 3.93 -3.16 8.11
CA SER A 22 4.67 -2.69 9.29
C SER A 22 5.18 -1.25 9.13
N VAL A 23 5.64 -0.87 7.94
CA VAL A 23 6.14 0.50 7.67
C VAL A 23 5.00 1.53 7.69
N LEU A 24 3.85 1.19 7.11
CA LEU A 24 2.73 2.12 6.98
C LEU A 24 1.85 2.18 8.24
N MET A 25 1.66 1.05 8.91
CA MET A 25 0.74 0.89 10.04
C MET A 25 1.44 0.75 11.38
N GLY A 26 2.77 0.74 11.40
CA GLY A 26 3.57 0.68 12.62
C GLY A 26 3.61 2.00 13.41
N ASP A 27 4.28 1.91 14.57
CA ASP A 27 4.38 3.01 15.54
C ASP A 27 5.43 4.07 15.15
N ASP A 28 6.39 3.72 14.28
CA ASP A 28 7.43 4.64 13.84
C ASP A 28 6.88 5.65 12.83
N VAL A 29 6.71 6.89 13.31
CA VAL A 29 6.20 8.00 12.52
C VAL A 29 7.22 8.48 11.48
N GLU A 30 8.52 8.40 11.75
CA GLU A 30 9.54 8.91 10.84
C GLU A 30 9.70 7.98 9.64
N MET A 31 9.75 6.65 9.86
CA MET A 31 9.77 5.66 8.77
C MET A 31 8.56 5.81 7.84
N ARG A 32 7.37 5.98 8.40
CA ARG A 32 6.15 6.24 7.61
C ARG A 32 6.25 7.53 6.79
N LYS A 33 6.79 8.59 7.39
CA LYS A 33 6.92 9.91 6.74
C LYS A 33 7.91 9.86 5.57
N GLU A 34 9.06 9.23 5.75
CA GLU A 34 10.04 9.01 4.69
C GLU A 34 9.44 8.22 3.53
N PHE A 35 8.73 7.12 3.83
CA PHE A 35 8.05 6.30 2.83
C PHE A 35 7.04 7.11 2.00
N ILE A 36 6.19 7.90 2.66
CA ILE A 36 5.20 8.75 1.98
C ILE A 36 5.90 9.79 1.11
N THR A 37 6.91 10.50 1.63
CA THR A 37 7.59 11.56 0.84
C THR A 37 8.31 11.03 -0.39
N THR A 38 8.88 9.83 -0.28
CA THR A 38 9.60 9.17 -1.38
C THR A 38 8.65 8.73 -2.48
N ASN A 39 7.55 8.05 -2.11
CA ASN A 39 6.69 7.39 -3.08
C ASN A 39 5.46 8.21 -3.53
N ALA A 40 5.09 9.29 -2.82
CA ALA A 40 3.85 10.03 -3.07
C ALA A 40 3.71 10.61 -4.50
N ARG A 41 4.82 10.87 -5.18
CA ARG A 41 4.80 11.41 -6.55
C ARG A 41 4.66 10.34 -7.62
N ASP A 42 5.06 9.10 -7.31
CA ASP A 42 5.15 8.01 -8.27
C ASP A 42 3.87 7.16 -8.34
N VAL A 43 2.92 7.37 -7.42
CA VAL A 43 1.64 6.66 -7.35
C VAL A 43 0.83 6.74 -8.66
N ARG A 44 0.99 7.82 -9.45
CA ARG A 44 0.28 7.98 -10.74
C ARG A 44 0.68 6.95 -11.79
N ASN A 45 1.81 6.27 -11.60
CA ASN A 45 2.37 5.36 -12.60
C ASN A 45 2.20 3.87 -12.23
N LEU A 46 1.47 3.55 -11.16
CA LEU A 46 1.35 2.17 -10.66
C LEU A 46 0.35 1.31 -11.45
N ASP A 47 -0.61 1.93 -12.13
CA ASP A 47 -1.71 1.24 -12.84
C ASP A 47 -1.45 1.06 -14.36
N PHE A 48 -0.24 1.34 -14.85
CA PHE A 48 0.12 1.21 -16.27
C PHE A 48 0.56 -0.20 -16.68
#